data_AF-A0A2N5PZ13-F1
#
_entry.id   AF-A0A2N5PZ13-F1
#
_cell.length_a   1.000
_cell.length_b   1.000
_cell.length_c   1.000
_cell.angle_alpha   90.00
_cell.angle_beta   90.00
_cell.angle_gamma   90.00
#
_symmetry.space_group_name_H-M   'P 1'
#
loop_
_entity.id
_entity.type
_entity.pdbx_description
1 polymer ?
#
loop_
_entity_poly.entity_id
_entity_poly.type
_entity_poly.pdbx_seq_one_letter_code
_entity_poly.pdbx_strand_id
1 'polypeptide(L)'
;MGNESGEWIMHGMNWDNPDCIHSVDEAIKYINEFGFLPLFKNDIDGFSLEERTVPEYWWSDNPEIDPWMWRAIIARRHDIVYGKFFDKKAGFISKNWFPVFANYRRDGYDFDALYDDGKAPNKHKKIMVNFMEDNADSEIYSNELKKQAGFGKDGEKGFDGAITNLMMQTYLCNCDFKKRVNKRGIEYGWDVAVYSSIEHIYGYDYVTSCYKDNPQDSWKQIVDYMHEMYPEATDKQIRKVLK
;
A
#
# COMPACT_ATOMS: atom_id res chain seq x y z
N MET A 1 -6.92 12.26 8.76
CA MET A 1 -6.17 13.50 8.99
C MET A 1 -6.92 14.57 8.22
N GLY A 2 -7.40 15.61 8.89
CA GLY A 2 -7.90 16.84 8.27
C GLY A 2 -6.98 17.99 8.69
N ASN A 3 -6.98 19.09 7.93
CA ASN A 3 -6.36 20.33 8.37
C ASN A 3 -7.12 20.93 9.58
N GLU A 4 -6.52 21.95 10.19
CA GLU A 4 -6.98 22.61 11.42
C GLU A 4 -8.35 23.31 11.32
N SER A 5 -9.05 23.21 10.18
CA SER A 5 -10.36 23.86 9.95
C SER A 5 -11.47 22.92 9.46
N GLY A 6 -11.21 21.62 9.30
CA GLY A 6 -12.23 20.62 9.00
C GLY A 6 -12.75 20.60 7.56
N GLU A 7 -12.31 21.50 6.69
CA GLU A 7 -12.55 21.44 5.24
C GLU A 7 -11.47 20.59 4.56
N TRP A 8 -11.89 19.50 3.93
CA TRP A 8 -11.04 18.70 3.04
C TRP A 8 -10.84 19.47 1.73
N ILE A 9 -9.64 20.01 1.53
CA ILE A 9 -9.24 20.61 0.26
C ILE A 9 -8.42 19.59 -0.50
N MET A 10 -8.96 19.13 -1.64
CA MET A 10 -8.23 18.35 -2.62
C MET A 10 -7.45 19.32 -3.51
N HIS A 11 -6.14 19.13 -3.64
CA HIS A 11 -5.29 20.06 -4.38
C HIS A 11 -5.43 19.87 -5.90
N GLY A 12 -5.24 18.63 -6.36
CA GLY A 12 -5.38 18.21 -7.75
C GLY A 12 -4.80 19.11 -8.83
N MET A 13 -5.31 18.91 -10.03
CA MET A 13 -4.97 19.72 -11.20
C MET A 13 -6.17 19.84 -12.14
N ASN A 14 -6.10 20.82 -13.05
CA ASN A 14 -7.13 21.01 -14.07
C ASN A 14 -7.14 19.87 -15.09
N TRP A 15 -8.31 19.52 -15.61
CA TRP A 15 -8.48 18.49 -16.64
C TRP A 15 -7.58 18.70 -17.87
N ASP A 16 -7.48 19.94 -18.36
CA ASP A 16 -6.68 20.24 -19.56
C ASP A 16 -5.15 20.28 -19.30
N ASN A 17 -4.70 20.01 -18.07
CA ASN A 17 -3.27 19.93 -17.78
C ASN A 17 -2.69 18.67 -18.47
N PRO A 18 -1.60 18.81 -19.26
CA PRO A 18 -0.99 17.66 -19.94
C PRO A 18 -0.50 16.55 -19.00
N ASP A 19 -0.24 16.88 -17.74
CA ASP A 19 0.20 15.92 -16.70
C ASP A 19 -0.98 15.27 -15.96
N CYS A 20 -2.22 15.60 -16.32
CA CYS A 20 -3.43 15.05 -15.69
C CYS A 20 -3.64 13.59 -16.09
N ILE A 21 -3.95 12.78 -15.10
CA ILE A 21 -4.33 11.38 -15.26
C ILE A 21 -5.85 11.33 -15.34
N HIS A 22 -6.35 10.81 -16.45
CA HIS A 22 -7.78 10.82 -16.79
C HIS A 22 -8.45 9.46 -16.59
N SER A 23 -7.67 8.39 -16.46
CA SER A 23 -8.18 7.03 -16.36
C SER A 23 -7.31 6.12 -15.51
N VAL A 24 -7.88 4.99 -15.09
CA VAL A 24 -7.15 3.95 -14.35
C VAL A 24 -5.96 3.38 -15.15
N ASP A 25 -6.07 3.26 -16.46
CA ASP A 25 -4.99 2.72 -17.29
C ASP A 25 -3.84 3.72 -17.43
N GLU A 26 -4.13 5.03 -17.50
CA GLU A 26 -3.11 6.08 -17.39
C GLU A 26 -2.44 6.07 -16.02
N ALA A 27 -3.21 5.88 -14.93
CA ALA A 27 -2.66 5.75 -13.59
C ALA A 27 -1.70 4.54 -13.48
N ILE A 28 -2.08 3.38 -14.02
CA ILE A 28 -1.25 2.17 -14.05
C ILE A 28 0.03 2.41 -14.85
N LYS A 29 -0.07 3.04 -16.01
CA LYS A 29 1.09 3.41 -16.83
C LYS A 29 2.03 4.32 -16.04
N TYR A 30 1.49 5.38 -15.42
CA TYR A 30 2.25 6.32 -14.61
C TYR A 30 2.94 5.60 -13.44
N ILE A 31 2.25 4.75 -12.69
CA ILE A 31 2.85 4.00 -11.57
C ILE A 31 3.99 3.10 -12.06
N ASN A 32 3.83 2.39 -13.18
CA ASN A 32 4.87 1.52 -13.71
C ASN A 32 6.10 2.27 -14.21
N GLU A 33 5.91 3.49 -14.73
CA GLU A 33 7.00 4.38 -15.17
C GLU A 33 7.71 5.03 -13.97
N PHE A 34 6.96 5.59 -13.02
CA PHE A 34 7.50 6.36 -11.90
C PHE A 34 7.85 5.51 -10.67
N GLY A 35 7.32 4.30 -10.54
CA GLY A 35 7.66 3.36 -9.47
C GLY A 35 6.86 3.51 -8.18
N PHE A 36 6.65 4.74 -7.70
CA PHE A 36 5.96 5.01 -6.44
C PHE A 36 4.88 6.07 -6.65
N LEU A 37 3.72 5.89 -6.03
CA LEU A 37 2.67 6.92 -6.08
C LEU A 37 1.80 6.89 -4.81
N PRO A 38 2.04 7.79 -3.85
CA PRO A 38 1.11 8.06 -2.75
C PRO A 38 -0.29 8.41 -3.28
N LEU A 39 -1.34 8.02 -2.56
CA LEU A 39 -2.71 8.32 -2.98
C LEU A 39 -3.06 9.80 -2.80
N PHE A 40 -2.61 10.38 -1.69
CA PHE A 40 -2.92 11.76 -1.28
C PHE A 40 -1.66 12.61 -1.18
N LYS A 41 -1.86 13.93 -1.22
CA LYS A 41 -0.79 14.91 -1.06
C LYS A 41 0.06 14.65 0.19
N ASN A 42 1.34 14.90 0.04
CA ASN A 42 2.34 14.78 1.09
C ASN A 42 3.34 15.94 1.04
N ASP A 43 4.46 15.81 1.74
CA ASP A 43 5.45 16.88 1.85
C ASP A 43 6.29 17.05 0.57
N ILE A 44 6.16 16.17 -0.42
CA ILE A 44 6.80 16.28 -1.74
C ILE A 44 5.74 16.71 -2.75
N ASP A 45 5.89 17.92 -3.30
CA ASP A 45 4.92 18.49 -4.24
C ASP A 45 4.85 17.66 -5.53
N GLY A 46 3.63 17.40 -6.01
CA GLY A 46 3.38 16.65 -7.25
C GLY A 46 3.67 15.13 -7.15
N PHE A 47 3.93 14.62 -5.94
CA PHE A 47 4.18 13.21 -5.65
C PHE A 47 2.93 12.53 -5.06
N SER A 48 1.78 12.65 -5.72
CA SER A 48 0.59 11.89 -5.35
C SER A 48 -0.40 11.75 -6.50
N LEU A 49 -1.27 10.74 -6.43
CA LEU A 49 -2.38 10.58 -7.38
C LEU A 49 -3.37 11.74 -7.25
N GLU A 50 -3.63 12.21 -6.02
CA GLU A 50 -4.41 13.43 -5.75
C GLU A 50 -3.91 14.59 -6.60
N GLU A 51 -2.63 14.94 -6.52
CA GLU A 51 -2.05 16.08 -7.24
C GLU A 51 -1.95 15.87 -8.76
N ARG A 52 -2.23 14.66 -9.26
CA ARG A 52 -2.20 14.26 -10.68
C ARG A 52 -3.59 14.08 -11.29
N THR A 53 -4.65 14.38 -10.54
CA THR A 53 -6.04 14.14 -10.97
C THR A 53 -6.92 15.35 -10.68
N VAL A 54 -8.10 15.37 -11.30
CA VAL A 54 -9.11 16.41 -11.09
C VAL A 54 -9.80 16.19 -9.73
N PRO A 55 -9.77 17.17 -8.80
CA PRO A 55 -10.39 17.07 -7.48
C PRO A 55 -11.85 16.60 -7.49
N GLU A 56 -12.64 17.10 -8.44
CA GLU A 56 -14.09 16.94 -8.52
C GLU A 56 -14.53 15.51 -8.85
N TYR A 57 -13.64 14.65 -9.36
CA TYR A 57 -13.99 13.27 -9.70
C TYR A 57 -13.76 12.27 -8.58
N TRP A 58 -13.05 12.67 -7.52
CA TRP A 58 -12.87 11.82 -6.36
C TRP A 58 -14.21 11.55 -5.68
N TRP A 59 -14.49 10.28 -5.40
CA TRP A 59 -15.74 9.83 -4.80
C TRP A 59 -16.99 10.13 -5.65
N SER A 60 -16.83 10.21 -6.97
CA SER A 60 -17.93 10.36 -7.93
C SER A 60 -18.67 9.05 -8.21
N ASP A 61 -18.16 7.92 -7.69
CA ASP A 61 -18.68 6.57 -7.94
C ASP A 61 -18.66 6.15 -9.43
N ASN A 62 -17.92 6.88 -10.28
CA ASN A 62 -17.68 6.53 -11.67
C ASN A 62 -16.28 5.90 -11.85
N PRO A 63 -16.16 4.57 -12.01
CA PRO A 63 -14.87 3.89 -12.08
C PRO A 63 -13.99 4.31 -13.28
N GLU A 64 -14.56 4.95 -14.31
CA GLU A 64 -13.79 5.44 -15.46
C GLU A 64 -12.92 6.65 -15.10
N ILE A 65 -13.37 7.50 -14.17
CA ILE A 65 -12.74 8.80 -13.86
C ILE A 65 -12.43 9.00 -12.37
N ASP A 66 -12.98 8.18 -11.47
CA ASP A 66 -12.84 8.34 -10.02
C ASP A 66 -11.53 7.72 -9.48
N PRO A 67 -10.55 8.54 -9.05
CA PRO A 67 -9.27 8.03 -8.56
C PRO A 67 -9.39 7.24 -7.26
N TRP A 68 -10.44 7.50 -6.46
CA TRP A 68 -10.73 6.71 -5.27
C TRP A 68 -11.15 5.28 -5.60
N MET A 69 -11.87 5.08 -6.71
CA MET A 69 -12.26 3.73 -7.15
C MET A 69 -11.11 2.99 -7.82
N TRP A 70 -10.22 3.70 -8.52
CA TRP A 70 -9.07 3.11 -9.20
C TRP A 70 -8.20 2.26 -8.27
N ARG A 71 -8.05 2.62 -6.99
CA ARG A 71 -7.27 1.81 -6.03
C ARG A 71 -7.75 0.36 -5.94
N ALA A 72 -9.05 0.11 -6.04
CA ALA A 72 -9.61 -1.23 -5.97
C ALA A 72 -9.41 -1.99 -7.29
N ILE A 73 -9.55 -1.28 -8.42
CA ILE A 73 -9.30 -1.84 -9.75
C ILE A 73 -7.83 -2.24 -9.88
N ILE A 74 -6.91 -1.37 -9.49
CA ILE A 74 -5.46 -1.59 -9.55
C ILE A 74 -5.06 -2.73 -8.62
N ALA A 75 -5.51 -2.71 -7.36
CA ALA A 75 -5.20 -3.75 -6.39
C ALA A 75 -5.59 -5.14 -6.92
N ARG A 76 -6.82 -5.30 -7.43
CA ARG A 76 -7.36 -6.58 -7.92
C ARG A 76 -6.59 -7.16 -9.12
N ARG A 77 -5.91 -6.33 -9.91
CA ARG A 77 -5.13 -6.80 -11.07
C ARG A 77 -3.86 -7.56 -10.65
N HIS A 78 -3.40 -7.41 -9.40
CA HIS A 78 -2.17 -8.05 -8.89
C HIS A 78 -0.88 -7.66 -9.64
N ASP A 79 -0.91 -6.62 -10.48
CA ASP A 79 0.25 -6.11 -11.21
C ASP A 79 1.00 -5.01 -10.44
N ILE A 80 0.28 -4.24 -9.61
CA ILE A 80 0.79 -3.15 -8.78
C ILE A 80 0.28 -3.38 -7.36
N VAL A 81 1.17 -3.28 -6.37
CA VAL A 81 0.75 -3.42 -4.97
C VAL A 81 0.16 -2.11 -4.45
N TYR A 82 -0.93 -2.24 -3.70
CA TYR A 82 -1.59 -1.12 -3.02
C TYR A 82 -1.61 -1.36 -1.51
N GLY A 83 -1.26 -0.36 -0.74
CA GLY A 83 -1.19 -0.48 0.72
C GLY A 83 -0.72 0.78 1.40
N LYS A 84 -0.63 0.74 2.72
CA LYS A 84 -0.14 1.87 3.53
C LYS A 84 1.37 1.85 3.63
N PHE A 85 2.04 2.33 2.59
CA PHE A 85 3.50 2.29 2.45
C PHE A 85 4.20 3.64 2.71
N PHE A 86 3.45 4.75 2.73
CA PHE A 86 4.01 6.10 2.67
C PHE A 86 3.70 6.90 3.94
N ASP A 87 4.53 6.82 5.00
CA ASP A 87 4.22 7.38 6.33
C ASP A 87 2.81 6.97 6.82
N LYS A 88 2.49 5.67 6.72
CA LYS A 88 1.19 5.07 7.05
C LYS A 88 0.03 5.53 6.15
N LYS A 89 0.30 6.33 5.11
CA LYS A 89 -0.66 6.71 4.08
C LYS A 89 -0.66 5.68 2.95
N ALA A 90 -1.82 5.57 2.31
CA ALA A 90 -2.03 4.67 1.20
C ALA A 90 -1.30 5.13 -0.05
N GLY A 91 -0.90 4.18 -0.89
CA GLY A 91 -0.37 4.44 -2.21
C GLY A 91 0.03 3.15 -2.91
N PHE A 92 0.68 3.32 -4.05
CA PHE A 92 1.06 2.26 -4.98
C PHE A 92 2.57 2.13 -5.06
N ILE A 93 3.03 0.89 -5.21
CA ILE A 93 4.42 0.58 -5.57
C ILE A 93 4.37 -0.33 -6.79
N SER A 94 5.10 0.02 -7.84
CA SER A 94 5.19 -0.78 -9.04
C SER A 94 5.96 -2.07 -8.78
N LYS A 95 5.67 -3.10 -9.58
CA LYS A 95 6.35 -4.39 -9.48
C LYS A 95 7.87 -4.26 -9.57
N ASN A 96 8.37 -3.40 -10.45
CA ASN A 96 9.81 -3.24 -10.72
C ASN A 96 10.58 -2.67 -9.53
N TRP A 97 9.98 -1.76 -8.77
CA TRP A 97 10.61 -1.15 -7.60
C TRP A 97 10.41 -1.94 -6.31
N PHE A 98 9.48 -2.89 -6.32
CA PHE A 98 9.07 -3.58 -5.10
C PHE A 98 10.21 -4.34 -4.40
N PRO A 99 11.05 -5.16 -5.07
CA PRO A 99 12.11 -5.91 -4.38
C PRO A 99 13.13 -5.01 -3.68
N VAL A 100 13.50 -3.88 -4.31
CA VAL A 100 14.40 -2.88 -3.73
C VAL A 100 13.76 -2.24 -2.48
N PHE A 101 12.49 -1.86 -2.58
CA PHE A 101 11.75 -1.28 -1.46
C PHE A 101 11.55 -2.27 -0.30
N ALA A 102 11.24 -3.53 -0.61
CA ALA A 102 11.09 -4.59 0.38
C ALA A 102 12.42 -4.88 1.09
N ASN A 103 13.54 -4.96 0.35
CA ASN A 103 14.86 -5.16 0.96
C ASN A 103 15.19 -4.06 1.97
N TYR A 104 15.00 -2.80 1.58
CA TYR A 104 15.17 -1.65 2.48
C TYR A 104 14.30 -1.77 3.74
N ARG A 105 13.02 -2.10 3.56
CA ARG A 105 12.04 -2.12 4.66
C ARG A 105 12.21 -3.28 5.62
N ARG A 106 12.66 -4.42 5.11
CA ARG A 106 12.69 -5.69 5.85
C ARG A 106 14.09 -6.06 6.34
N ASP A 107 15.14 -5.40 5.87
CA ASP A 107 16.52 -5.70 6.27
C ASP A 107 16.89 -7.18 6.01
N GLY A 108 16.41 -7.72 4.88
CA GLY A 108 16.58 -9.12 4.50
C GLY A 108 15.75 -10.15 5.29
N TYR A 109 14.86 -9.71 6.20
CA TYR A 109 14.04 -10.62 6.98
C TYR A 109 12.78 -11.07 6.23
N ASP A 110 12.54 -12.38 6.29
CA ASP A 110 11.17 -12.91 6.24
C ASP A 110 10.50 -12.72 7.59
N PHE A 111 9.16 -12.75 7.61
CA PHE A 111 8.43 -12.41 8.82
C PHE A 111 8.68 -13.40 9.98
N ASP A 112 8.82 -14.70 9.72
CA ASP A 112 9.10 -15.68 10.79
C ASP A 112 10.45 -15.44 11.44
N ALA A 113 11.50 -15.18 10.64
CA ALA A 113 12.81 -14.80 11.16
C ALA A 113 12.74 -13.48 11.96
N LEU A 114 11.97 -12.50 11.48
CA LEU A 114 11.78 -11.23 12.19
C LEU A 114 11.12 -11.45 13.57
N TYR A 115 10.16 -12.36 13.65
CA TYR A 115 9.49 -12.69 14.88
C TYR A 115 10.38 -13.49 15.84
N ASP A 116 11.09 -14.50 15.34
CA ASP A 116 11.96 -15.35 16.14
C ASP A 116 13.12 -14.57 16.77
N ASP A 117 13.62 -13.55 16.08
CA ASP A 117 14.58 -12.56 16.61
C ASP A 117 13.96 -11.55 17.60
N GLY A 118 12.66 -11.65 17.88
CA GLY A 118 11.95 -10.77 18.81
C GLY A 118 11.69 -9.36 18.27
N LYS A 119 11.88 -9.12 16.97
CA LYS A 119 11.71 -7.81 16.32
C LYS A 119 10.25 -7.54 15.90
N ALA A 120 9.37 -8.54 15.96
CA ALA A 120 7.94 -8.40 15.71
C ALA A 120 7.09 -8.72 16.95
N PRO A 121 6.10 -7.86 17.33
CA PRO A 121 5.16 -8.17 18.39
C PRO A 121 4.28 -9.40 18.09
N ASN A 122 3.89 -10.15 19.13
CA ASN A 122 3.01 -11.32 19.02
C ASN A 122 1.68 -11.06 18.27
N LYS A 123 1.11 -9.87 18.43
CA LYS A 123 -0.11 -9.47 17.71
C LYS A 123 0.09 -9.41 16.18
N HIS A 124 1.32 -9.16 15.70
CA HIS A 124 1.63 -9.21 14.26
C HIS A 124 1.73 -10.68 13.80
N LYS A 125 2.36 -11.56 14.59
CA LYS A 125 2.40 -13.00 14.30
C LYS A 125 0.99 -13.59 14.18
N LYS A 126 0.09 -13.27 15.10
CA LYS A 126 -1.31 -13.69 15.04
C LYS A 126 -2.03 -13.30 13.75
N ILE A 127 -1.58 -12.24 13.07
CA ILE A 127 -2.07 -11.84 11.75
C ILE A 127 -1.34 -12.66 10.66
N MET A 128 -0.01 -12.65 10.66
CA MET A 128 0.80 -13.22 9.58
C MET A 128 0.66 -14.73 9.42
N VAL A 129 0.37 -15.49 10.48
CA VAL A 129 0.11 -16.95 10.38
C VAL A 129 -1.05 -17.30 9.43
N ASN A 130 -1.92 -16.34 9.10
CA ASN A 130 -3.00 -16.53 8.13
C ASN A 130 -2.56 -16.28 6.67
N PHE A 131 -1.29 -15.97 6.43
CA PHE A 131 -0.74 -15.63 5.11
C PHE A 131 0.63 -16.26 4.84
N MET A 132 1.04 -17.22 5.66
CA MET A 132 2.35 -17.90 5.57
C MET A 132 2.13 -19.41 5.52
N GLU A 133 3.17 -20.14 5.09
CA GLU A 133 3.18 -21.60 4.99
C GLU A 133 1.96 -22.11 4.19
N ASP A 134 1.15 -23.01 4.76
CA ASP A 134 -0.04 -23.58 4.12
C ASP A 134 -1.11 -22.54 3.76
N ASN A 135 -1.01 -21.32 4.31
CA ASN A 135 -1.92 -20.21 4.04
C ASN A 135 -1.30 -19.15 3.11
N ALA A 136 -0.15 -19.43 2.47
CA ALA A 136 0.57 -18.46 1.64
C ALA A 136 -0.28 -17.82 0.55
N ASP A 137 -1.25 -18.55 -0.02
CA ASP A 137 -2.13 -18.07 -1.09
C ASP A 137 -3.45 -17.44 -0.60
N SER A 138 -3.52 -17.05 0.67
CA SER A 138 -4.76 -16.54 1.27
C SER A 138 -5.05 -15.09 0.88
N GLU A 139 -6.29 -14.85 0.49
CA GLU A 139 -6.91 -13.53 0.43
C GLU A 139 -8.01 -13.44 1.50
N ILE A 140 -7.84 -12.59 2.52
CA ILE A 140 -8.73 -12.60 3.68
C ILE A 140 -9.40 -11.24 3.88
N TYR A 141 -10.72 -11.25 3.99
CA TYR A 141 -11.50 -10.07 4.33
C TYR A 141 -11.05 -9.49 5.69
N SER A 142 -10.88 -8.18 5.75
CA SER A 142 -10.43 -7.47 6.96
C SER A 142 -11.23 -7.80 8.23
N ASN A 143 -12.54 -7.98 8.12
CA ASN A 143 -13.40 -8.35 9.24
C ASN A 143 -13.24 -9.81 9.68
N GLU A 144 -12.84 -10.70 8.77
CA GLU A 144 -12.59 -12.11 9.05
C GLU A 144 -11.22 -12.27 9.69
N LEU A 145 -10.20 -11.68 9.08
CA LEU A 145 -8.84 -11.67 9.61
C LEU A 145 -8.80 -11.10 11.04
N LYS A 146 -9.54 -10.02 11.31
CA LYS A 146 -9.65 -9.44 12.66
C LYS A 146 -10.13 -10.47 13.69
N LYS A 147 -11.09 -11.32 13.31
CA LYS A 147 -11.61 -12.38 14.20
C LYS A 147 -10.64 -13.55 14.29
N GLN A 148 -10.11 -14.03 13.17
CA GLN A 148 -9.17 -15.17 13.10
C GLN A 148 -7.90 -14.89 13.90
N ALA A 149 -7.36 -13.67 13.81
CA ALA A 149 -6.19 -13.23 14.57
C ALA A 149 -6.51 -12.87 16.05
N GLY A 150 -7.75 -13.09 16.51
CA GLY A 150 -8.15 -12.93 17.92
C GLY A 150 -8.24 -11.48 18.41
N PHE A 151 -8.49 -10.51 17.52
CA PHE A 151 -8.71 -9.11 17.91
C PHE A 151 -10.18 -8.87 18.26
N GLY A 152 -10.44 -8.23 19.40
CA GLY A 152 -11.82 -8.05 19.87
C GLY A 152 -11.93 -7.47 21.28
N LYS A 153 -13.13 -7.57 21.87
CA LYS A 153 -13.42 -7.04 23.21
C LYS A 153 -12.54 -7.67 24.29
N ASP A 154 -12.34 -8.98 24.22
CA ASP A 154 -11.61 -9.76 25.23
C ASP A 154 -10.27 -10.32 24.71
N GLY A 155 -9.83 -9.84 23.53
CA GLY A 155 -8.61 -10.27 22.86
C GLY A 155 -7.68 -9.11 22.52
N GLU A 156 -6.89 -9.29 21.45
CA GLU A 156 -5.92 -8.29 20.99
C GLU A 156 -6.60 -6.96 20.59
N LYS A 157 -5.89 -5.86 20.79
CA LYS A 157 -6.35 -4.50 20.47
C LYS A 157 -5.50 -3.88 19.37
N GLY A 158 -6.05 -2.86 18.71
CA GLY A 158 -5.31 -2.07 17.72
C GLY A 158 -5.03 -2.80 16.41
N PHE A 159 -6.01 -3.57 15.92
CA PHE A 159 -5.91 -4.31 14.65
C PHE A 159 -5.49 -3.43 13.47
N ASP A 160 -6.14 -2.28 13.28
CA ASP A 160 -5.85 -1.40 12.14
C ASP A 160 -4.43 -0.84 12.19
N GLY A 161 -3.90 -0.60 13.40
CA GLY A 161 -2.51 -0.21 13.60
C GLY A 161 -1.53 -1.35 13.31
N ALA A 162 -1.86 -2.58 13.72
CA ALA A 162 -1.05 -3.76 13.40
C ALA A 162 -0.99 -4.03 11.89
N ILE A 163 -2.12 -3.97 11.19
CA ILE A 163 -2.18 -4.07 9.73
C ILE A 163 -1.36 -2.96 9.07
N THR A 164 -1.52 -1.71 9.53
CA THR A 164 -0.76 -0.58 8.99
C THR A 164 0.75 -0.77 9.18
N ASN A 165 1.20 -1.29 10.32
CA ASN A 165 2.62 -1.56 10.55
C ASN A 165 3.14 -2.69 9.66
N LEU A 166 2.36 -3.77 9.47
CA LEU A 166 2.73 -4.86 8.57
C LEU A 166 2.81 -4.39 7.11
N MET A 167 1.91 -3.51 6.67
CA MET A 167 1.99 -2.86 5.37
C MET A 167 3.21 -1.95 5.24
N MET A 168 3.51 -1.13 6.24
CA MET A 168 4.72 -0.27 6.24
C MET A 168 6.01 -1.09 6.15
N GLN A 169 6.01 -2.30 6.73
CA GLN A 169 7.11 -3.26 6.61
C GLN A 169 7.02 -4.12 5.33
N THR A 170 6.03 -3.87 4.49
CA THR A 170 5.78 -4.53 3.21
C THR A 170 5.39 -6.00 3.31
N TYR A 171 5.00 -6.54 4.46
CA TYR A 171 4.59 -7.96 4.60
C TYR A 171 3.14 -8.23 4.18
N LEU A 172 2.30 -7.19 4.16
CA LEU A 172 0.90 -7.29 3.72
C LEU A 172 0.57 -6.15 2.76
N CYS A 173 -0.41 -6.39 1.89
CA CYS A 173 -1.07 -5.36 1.11
C CYS A 173 -2.59 -5.50 1.15
N ASN A 174 -3.25 -4.49 0.61
CA ASN A 174 -4.62 -4.62 0.13
C ASN A 174 -4.57 -5.23 -1.27
N CYS A 175 -5.04 -6.47 -1.44
CA CYS A 175 -5.11 -7.10 -2.76
C CYS A 175 -6.47 -6.88 -3.44
N ASP A 176 -7.54 -6.59 -2.69
CA ASP A 176 -8.84 -6.22 -3.26
C ASP A 176 -9.69 -5.43 -2.26
N PHE A 177 -10.82 -4.92 -2.76
CA PHE A 177 -11.94 -4.40 -2.00
C PHE A 177 -13.20 -5.07 -2.52
N LYS A 178 -13.86 -5.87 -1.67
CA LYS A 178 -15.02 -6.68 -2.04
C LYS A 178 -16.16 -6.46 -1.05
N LYS A 179 -17.40 -6.60 -1.52
CA LYS A 179 -18.56 -6.70 -0.62
C LYS A 179 -18.41 -7.91 0.28
N ARG A 180 -18.89 -7.77 1.52
CA ARG A 180 -18.95 -8.92 2.44
C ARG A 180 -19.95 -9.93 1.93
N VAL A 181 -19.68 -11.20 2.14
CA VAL A 181 -20.55 -12.30 1.72
C VAL A 181 -21.13 -12.98 2.95
N ASN A 182 -22.45 -13.19 2.98
CA ASN A 182 -23.09 -13.88 4.10
C ASN A 182 -22.98 -15.41 3.94
N LYS A 183 -23.44 -16.18 4.95
CA LYS A 183 -23.41 -17.66 4.93
C LYS A 183 -24.14 -18.31 3.73
N ARG A 184 -24.96 -17.55 2.99
CA ARG A 184 -25.70 -18.00 1.80
C ARG A 184 -25.02 -17.59 0.49
N GLY A 185 -23.82 -17.01 0.53
CA GLY A 185 -23.12 -16.53 -0.67
C GLY A 185 -23.60 -15.19 -1.20
N ILE A 186 -24.43 -14.45 -0.44
CA ILE A 186 -25.02 -13.18 -0.91
C ILE A 186 -24.17 -12.01 -0.42
N GLU A 187 -23.80 -11.13 -1.35
CA GLU A 187 -23.08 -9.89 -1.07
C GLU A 187 -23.93 -8.87 -0.31
N TYR A 188 -23.33 -8.14 0.63
CA TYR A 188 -24.02 -7.10 1.39
C TYR A 188 -23.10 -6.00 1.93
N GLY A 189 -23.67 -4.81 2.10
CA GLY A 189 -23.02 -3.64 2.65
C GLY A 189 -21.96 -3.02 1.74
N TRP A 190 -21.08 -2.25 2.37
CA TRP A 190 -19.95 -1.58 1.72
C TRP A 190 -18.79 -2.55 1.48
N ASP A 191 -17.99 -2.21 0.49
CA ASP A 191 -16.77 -2.93 0.17
C ASP A 191 -15.78 -2.79 1.33
N VAL A 192 -15.17 -3.91 1.71
CA VAL A 192 -14.16 -3.95 2.75
C VAL A 192 -12.84 -4.42 2.15
N ALA A 193 -11.75 -4.00 2.78
CA ALA A 193 -10.41 -4.45 2.41
C ALA A 193 -10.30 -5.97 2.47
N VAL A 194 -9.64 -6.54 1.46
CA VAL A 194 -9.11 -7.90 1.42
C VAL A 194 -7.60 -7.79 1.48
N TYR A 195 -6.99 -8.55 2.38
CA TYR A 195 -5.54 -8.54 2.59
C TYR A 195 -4.91 -9.82 2.05
N SER A 196 -3.66 -9.71 1.62
CA SER A 196 -2.80 -10.84 1.29
C SER A 196 -1.33 -10.48 1.55
N SER A 197 -0.45 -11.49 1.53
CA SER A 197 1.00 -11.30 1.52
C SER A 197 1.45 -10.79 0.15
N ILE A 198 2.63 -10.17 0.07
CA ILE A 198 3.14 -9.73 -1.24
C ILE A 198 3.72 -10.90 -2.03
N GLU A 199 4.19 -11.92 -1.31
CA GLU A 199 4.69 -13.17 -1.83
C GLU A 199 3.59 -13.92 -2.59
N HIS A 200 2.32 -13.83 -2.18
CA HIS A 200 1.19 -14.32 -2.98
C HIS A 200 1.04 -13.56 -4.30
N ILE A 201 1.20 -12.23 -4.28
CA ILE A 201 1.00 -11.37 -5.46
C ILE A 201 2.13 -11.55 -6.49
N TYR A 202 3.38 -11.55 -6.05
CA TYR A 202 4.55 -11.50 -6.93
C TYR A 202 5.44 -12.75 -6.90
N GLY A 203 5.20 -13.69 -5.99
CA GLY A 203 6.06 -14.83 -5.74
C GLY A 203 7.21 -14.48 -4.79
N TYR A 204 7.55 -15.41 -3.90
CA TYR A 204 8.59 -15.26 -2.89
C TYR A 204 9.95 -14.87 -3.50
N ASP A 205 10.44 -15.64 -4.48
CA ASP A 205 11.75 -15.41 -5.11
C ASP A 205 11.89 -14.01 -5.71
N TYR A 206 10.80 -13.46 -6.24
CA TYR A 206 10.82 -12.11 -6.80
C TYR A 206 10.89 -11.05 -5.70
N VAL A 207 10.04 -11.16 -4.67
CA VAL A 207 10.00 -10.21 -3.55
C VAL A 207 11.35 -10.15 -2.82
N THR A 208 12.02 -11.29 -2.65
CA THR A 208 13.28 -11.40 -1.92
C THR A 208 14.52 -11.26 -2.80
N SER A 209 14.37 -11.01 -4.11
CA SER A 209 15.48 -11.00 -5.08
C SER A 209 16.62 -10.01 -4.79
N CYS A 210 16.36 -8.97 -3.99
CA CYS A 210 17.35 -7.98 -3.53
C CYS A 210 17.92 -8.25 -2.12
N TYR A 211 17.53 -9.31 -1.41
CA TYR A 211 17.92 -9.53 0.01
C TYR A 211 19.42 -9.84 0.21
N LYS A 212 20.12 -10.18 -0.87
CA LYS A 212 21.59 -10.33 -0.88
C LYS A 212 22.33 -8.99 -0.82
N ASP A 213 21.66 -7.89 -1.18
CA ASP A 213 22.25 -6.56 -1.23
C ASP A 213 22.11 -5.87 0.14
N ASN A 214 23.02 -4.96 0.47
CA ASN A 214 22.89 -4.20 1.71
C ASN A 214 21.61 -3.35 1.67
N PRO A 215 20.70 -3.43 2.66
CA PRO A 215 19.47 -2.65 2.69
C PRO A 215 19.67 -1.14 2.58
N GLN A 216 20.84 -0.62 3.00
CA GLN A 216 21.17 0.80 2.85
C GLN A 216 21.56 1.18 1.42
N ASP A 217 22.04 0.24 0.61
CA ASP A 217 22.24 0.45 -0.82
C ASP A 217 20.89 0.53 -1.55
N SER A 218 19.92 -0.32 -1.17
CA SER A 218 18.53 -0.21 -1.66
C SER A 218 17.89 1.12 -1.26
N TRP A 219 18.08 1.58 -0.02
CA TRP A 219 17.63 2.92 0.40
C TRP A 219 18.26 4.01 -0.45
N LYS A 220 19.57 3.94 -0.67
CA LYS A 220 20.30 4.91 -1.49
C LYS A 220 19.76 4.94 -2.91
N GLN A 221 19.52 3.78 -3.52
CA GLN A 221 18.94 3.69 -4.87
C GLN A 221 17.57 4.37 -4.95
N ILE A 222 16.70 4.16 -3.94
CA ILE A 222 15.39 4.80 -3.87
C ILE A 222 15.55 6.32 -3.72
N VAL A 223 16.42 6.80 -2.83
CA VAL A 223 16.64 8.23 -2.61
C VAL A 223 17.22 8.92 -3.83
N ASP A 224 18.24 8.33 -4.46
CA ASP A 224 18.88 8.89 -5.65
C ASP A 224 17.84 9.01 -6.80
N TYR A 225 16.98 8.00 -6.96
CA TYR A 225 15.89 8.04 -7.94
C TYR A 225 14.81 9.07 -7.57
N MET A 226 14.45 9.21 -6.30
CA MET A 226 13.50 10.25 -5.87
C MET A 226 14.04 11.66 -6.13
N HIS A 227 15.35 11.89 -5.99
CA HIS A 227 15.99 13.17 -6.36
C HIS A 227 16.01 13.40 -7.87
N GLU A 228 16.12 12.36 -8.68
CA GLU A 228 16.00 12.47 -10.14
C GLU A 228 14.57 12.90 -10.54
N MET A 229 13.56 12.26 -9.95
CA MET A 229 12.16 12.51 -10.29
C MET A 229 11.59 13.78 -9.64
N TYR A 230 12.09 14.15 -8.47
CA TYR A 230 11.66 15.32 -7.68
C TYR A 230 12.88 16.13 -7.22
N PRO A 231 13.53 16.90 -8.13
CA PRO A 231 14.80 17.58 -7.83
C PRO A 231 14.74 18.58 -6.66
N GLU A 232 13.56 19.11 -6.37
CA GLU A 232 13.34 20.06 -5.27
C GLU A 232 13.03 19.36 -3.93
N ALA A 233 12.88 18.04 -3.92
CA ALA A 233 12.60 17.28 -2.71
C ALA A 233 13.86 17.18 -1.83
N THR A 234 13.74 17.57 -0.56
CA THR A 234 14.83 17.40 0.41
C THR A 234 14.91 15.96 0.93
N ASP A 235 16.11 15.53 1.35
CA ASP A 235 16.31 14.25 2.06
C ASP A 235 15.34 14.04 3.23
N LYS A 236 14.98 15.13 3.93
CA LYS A 236 14.05 15.08 5.06
C LYS A 236 12.63 14.75 4.58
N GLN A 237 12.17 15.33 3.48
CA GLN A 237 10.86 15.05 2.89
C GLN A 237 10.81 13.60 2.38
N ILE A 238 11.83 13.17 1.62
CA ILE A 238 11.94 11.80 1.10
C ILE A 238 11.93 10.79 2.25
N ARG A 239 12.75 11.00 3.28
CA ARG A 239 12.76 10.14 4.48
C ARG A 239 11.42 10.12 5.18
N LYS A 240 10.75 11.27 5.34
CA LYS A 240 9.45 11.31 6.02
C LYS A 240 8.43 10.44 5.28
N VAL A 241 8.41 10.51 3.95
CA VAL A 241 7.40 9.81 3.13
C VAL A 241 7.72 8.33 2.96
N LEU A 242 8.99 7.97 2.75
CA LEU A 242 9.38 6.61 2.34
C LEU A 242 10.02 5.75 3.44
N LYS A 243 10.32 6.29 4.63
CA LYS A 243 10.81 5.53 5.80
C LYS A 243 9.67 5.04 6.70
#